data_AF-A0A6B2DBM6-F1
#
_entry.id   AF-A0A6B2DBM6-F1
#
_cell.length_a   1.000
_cell.length_b   1.000
_cell.length_c   1.000
_cell.angle_alpha   90.00
_cell.angle_beta   90.00
_cell.angle_gamma   90.00
#
_symmetry.space_group_name_H-M   'P 1'
#
loop_
_entity.id
_entity.type
_entity.pdbx_description
1 polymer ?
#
loop_
_entity_poly.entity_id
_entity_poly.type
_entity_poly.pdbx_seq_one_letter_code
_entity_poly.pdbx_strand_id
1 'polypeptide(L)'
;MARRTTTAAGVVLSHLEFDLLWADLGPGGPPPHPFDVPAHGRTHAERDDLGVRVFASLAEAGLTDGDDVAPELADLFTVLGSPMLSVDALVLGEAPWRLLAAVRDAAGVLAVLDERDLVLEPVRPDGLVPAVVRMLGEQPPGPGDQLRLPRAAYAAAMDAYARSGYDAFERALGA
;
A
#
# COMPACT_ATOMS: atom_id res chain seq x y z
N MET A 1 16.19 6.77 0.45
CA MET A 1 17.28 5.81 0.31
C MET A 1 16.82 4.51 0.89
N ALA A 2 16.94 3.48 0.07
CA ALA A 2 16.52 2.13 0.38
C ALA A 2 17.20 1.64 1.66
N ARG A 3 16.46 0.88 2.46
CA ARG A 3 16.98 0.31 3.71
C ARG A 3 16.21 -0.94 4.09
N ARG A 4 16.84 -1.82 4.85
CA ARG A 4 16.17 -2.96 5.50
C ARG A 4 15.37 -2.44 6.69
N THR A 5 14.25 -3.09 6.99
CA THR A 5 13.50 -2.84 8.23
C THR A 5 14.16 -3.55 9.41
N THR A 6 13.71 -3.27 10.64
CA THR A 6 14.27 -3.89 11.86
C THR A 6 14.08 -5.39 11.92
N THR A 7 13.06 -5.92 11.23
CA THR A 7 12.83 -7.36 11.05
C THR A 7 13.80 -8.01 10.06
N ALA A 8 14.68 -7.23 9.40
CA ALA A 8 15.67 -7.60 8.36
C ALA A 8 15.09 -8.28 7.09
N ALA A 9 13.89 -8.84 7.18
CA ALA A 9 13.14 -9.42 6.09
C ALA A 9 12.34 -8.37 5.30
N GLY A 10 11.99 -7.24 5.93
CA GLY A 10 11.32 -6.14 5.25
C GLY A 10 12.27 -5.11 4.66
N VAL A 11 11.75 -4.29 3.76
CA VAL A 11 12.46 -3.21 3.09
C VAL A 11 11.66 -1.92 3.13
N VAL A 12 12.37 -0.80 3.08
CA VAL A 12 11.79 0.53 2.90
C VAL A 12 12.40 1.13 1.65
N LEU A 13 11.54 1.62 0.77
CA LEU A 13 11.87 2.27 -0.49
C LEU A 13 11.27 3.67 -0.50
N SER A 14 11.97 4.64 -1.06
CA SER A 14 11.37 5.90 -1.45
C SER A 14 10.43 5.72 -2.64
N HIS A 15 9.58 6.71 -2.90
CA HIS A 15 8.69 6.72 -4.05
C HIS A 15 9.44 6.58 -5.39
N LEU A 16 10.63 7.18 -5.51
CA LEU A 16 11.49 7.05 -6.69
C LEU A 16 11.98 5.61 -6.87
N GLU A 17 12.50 5.00 -5.81
CA GLU A 17 13.01 3.63 -5.84
C GLU A 17 11.88 2.65 -6.19
N PHE A 18 10.69 2.84 -5.62
CA PHE A 18 9.52 2.04 -5.96
C PHE A 18 9.09 2.21 -7.42
N ASP A 19 9.00 3.43 -7.95
CA ASP A 19 8.61 3.68 -9.34
C ASP A 19 9.55 2.98 -10.35
N LEU A 20 10.87 3.12 -10.16
CA LEU A 20 11.82 2.47 -11.06
C LEU A 20 11.79 0.94 -10.95
N LEU A 21 11.75 0.41 -9.72
CA LEU A 21 11.64 -1.04 -9.51
C LEU A 21 10.32 -1.61 -10.02
N TRP A 22 9.21 -0.86 -9.91
CA TRP A 22 7.94 -1.30 -10.43
C TRP A 22 7.92 -1.34 -11.96
N ALA A 23 8.59 -0.39 -12.61
CA ALA A 23 8.72 -0.40 -14.07
C ALA A 23 9.54 -1.60 -14.58
N ASP A 24 10.54 -2.05 -13.80
CA ASP A 24 11.43 -3.15 -14.17
C ASP A 24 10.88 -4.54 -13.77
N LEU A 25 10.37 -4.67 -12.55
CA LEU A 25 9.96 -5.95 -11.94
C LEU A 25 8.44 -6.17 -11.98
N GLY A 26 7.65 -5.13 -12.24
CA GLY A 26 6.19 -5.21 -12.28
C GLY A 26 5.64 -5.88 -13.53
N PRO A 27 4.33 -6.17 -13.58
CA PRO A 27 3.70 -6.91 -14.67
C PRO A 27 3.49 -6.09 -15.97
N GLY A 28 4.07 -4.90 -16.09
CA GLY A 28 3.91 -4.02 -17.27
C GLY A 28 2.67 -3.12 -17.25
N GLY A 29 2.29 -2.59 -16.09
CA GLY A 29 1.17 -1.65 -15.90
C GLY A 29 1.37 -0.72 -14.69
N PRO A 30 0.40 0.16 -14.37
CA PRO A 30 0.50 1.02 -13.20
C PRO A 30 0.56 0.20 -11.90
N PRO A 31 1.09 0.77 -10.80
CA PRO A 31 1.01 0.17 -9.48
C PRO A 31 -0.42 -0.24 -9.11
N PRO A 32 -0.61 -1.31 -8.31
CA PRO A 32 -1.93 -1.74 -7.89
C PRO A 32 -2.55 -0.68 -6.97
N HIS A 33 -3.88 -0.53 -7.06
CA HIS A 33 -4.63 0.21 -6.05
C HIS A 33 -4.32 -0.37 -4.65
N PRO A 34 -4.10 0.47 -3.62
CA PRO A 34 -4.32 1.91 -3.56
C PRO A 34 -3.08 2.78 -3.85
N PHE A 35 -2.01 2.23 -4.41
CA PHE A 35 -0.77 2.98 -4.64
C PHE A 35 -0.89 3.91 -5.83
N ASP A 36 -0.65 5.19 -5.57
CA ASP A 36 -0.62 6.27 -6.54
C ASP A 36 0.72 7.00 -6.37
N VAL A 37 1.76 6.43 -6.97
CA VAL A 37 3.12 6.97 -6.94
C VAL A 37 3.42 7.58 -8.30
N PRO A 38 3.76 8.89 -8.37
CA PRO A 38 4.09 9.53 -9.63
C PRO A 38 5.30 8.89 -10.31
N ALA A 39 5.26 8.82 -11.64
CA ALA A 39 6.44 8.48 -12.42
C ALA A 39 7.52 9.56 -12.29
N HIS A 40 8.77 9.13 -12.11
CA HIS A 40 9.94 10.00 -11.99
C HIS A 40 10.76 10.00 -13.28
N GLY A 41 11.31 11.16 -13.64
CA GLY A 41 12.02 11.35 -14.91
C GLY A 41 11.05 11.56 -16.08
N ARG A 42 11.33 12.58 -16.90
CA ARG A 42 10.50 12.99 -18.03
C ARG A 42 10.92 12.34 -19.34
N THR A 43 12.14 11.81 -19.39
CA THR A 43 12.74 11.19 -20.57
C THR A 43 13.37 9.85 -20.22
N HIS A 44 13.63 9.01 -21.23
CA HIS A 44 14.34 7.74 -21.03
C HIS A 44 15.74 7.96 -20.47
N ALA A 45 16.51 8.93 -20.99
CA ALA A 45 17.85 9.24 -20.49
C ALA A 45 17.84 9.67 -19.01
N GLU A 46 16.87 10.50 -18.60
CA GLU A 46 16.72 10.87 -17.19
C GLU A 46 16.35 9.66 -16.31
N ARG A 47 15.54 8.73 -16.82
CA ARG A 47 15.21 7.48 -16.11
C ARG A 47 16.40 6.55 -16.00
N ASP A 48 17.24 6.46 -17.03
CA ASP A 48 18.48 5.66 -16.98
C ASP A 48 19.43 6.22 -15.90
N ASP A 49 19.62 7.55 -15.85
CA ASP A 49 20.42 8.21 -14.82
C ASP A 49 19.85 8.01 -13.40
N LEU A 50 18.52 8.06 -13.27
CA LEU A 50 17.83 7.75 -12.00
C LEU A 50 18.03 6.28 -11.62
N GLY A 51 17.98 5.36 -12.59
CA GLY A 51 18.19 3.93 -12.42
C GLY A 51 19.55 3.63 -11.81
N VAL A 52 20.61 4.24 -12.34
CA VAL A 52 21.98 4.10 -11.78
C VAL A 52 22.03 4.54 -10.31
N ARG A 53 21.36 5.65 -9.95
CA ARG A 53 21.31 6.13 -8.56
C ARG A 53 20.50 5.21 -7.65
N VAL A 54 19.36 4.72 -8.13
CA VAL A 54 18.53 3.77 -7.39
C VAL A 54 19.29 2.48 -7.14
N PHE A 55 19.94 1.92 -8.17
CA PHE A 55 20.73 0.70 -8.04
C PHE A 55 21.88 0.87 -7.03
N ALA A 56 22.60 2.00 -7.08
CA ALA A 56 23.61 2.32 -6.08
C ALA A 56 23.04 2.36 -4.64
N SER A 57 21.85 2.97 -4.45
CA SER A 57 21.18 2.99 -3.15
C SER A 57 20.73 1.60 -2.69
N LEU A 58 20.31 0.72 -3.61
CA LEU A 58 19.97 -0.66 -3.28
C LEU A 58 21.22 -1.46 -2.89
N ALA A 59 22.33 -1.26 -3.60
CA ALA A 59 23.60 -1.92 -3.28
C ALA A 59 24.13 -1.52 -1.90
N GLU A 60 24.08 -0.23 -1.56
CA GLU A 60 24.43 0.28 -0.22
C GLU A 60 23.54 -0.33 0.89
N ALA A 61 22.28 -0.65 0.56
CA ALA A 61 21.32 -1.26 1.47
C ALA A 61 21.40 -2.80 1.54
N GLY A 62 22.28 -3.43 0.74
CA GLY A 62 22.35 -4.90 0.61
C GLY A 62 21.08 -5.50 -0.01
N LEU A 63 20.52 -4.80 -1.01
CA LEU A 63 19.33 -5.19 -1.76
C LEU A 63 19.63 -5.49 -3.23
N THR A 64 20.88 -5.81 -3.54
CA THR A 64 21.34 -6.30 -4.85
C THR A 64 22.03 -7.65 -4.71
N ASP A 65 22.02 -8.44 -5.77
CA ASP A 65 22.82 -9.65 -5.95
C ASP A 65 23.65 -9.49 -7.23
N GLY A 66 24.91 -9.09 -7.07
CA GLY A 66 25.76 -8.70 -8.19
C GLY A 66 25.21 -7.48 -8.94
N ASP A 67 24.91 -7.66 -10.23
CA ASP A 67 24.36 -6.63 -11.12
C ASP A 67 22.83 -6.64 -11.16
N ASP A 68 22.19 -7.51 -10.38
CA ASP A 68 20.72 -7.67 -10.32
C ASP A 68 20.15 -7.20 -8.97
N VAL A 69 18.84 -6.97 -8.94
CA VAL A 69 18.08 -6.74 -7.70
C VAL A 69 18.06 -8.04 -6.88
N ALA A 70 18.20 -7.92 -5.55
CA ALA A 70 18.18 -9.09 -4.67
C ALA A 70 16.91 -9.94 -4.88
N PRO A 71 17.02 -11.27 -4.98
CA PRO A 71 15.88 -12.15 -5.23
C PRO A 71 14.71 -11.94 -4.26
N GLU A 72 15.01 -11.70 -2.98
CA GLU A 72 13.96 -11.50 -1.97
C GLU A 72 13.16 -10.22 -2.23
N LEU A 73 13.78 -9.18 -2.79
CA LEU A 73 13.09 -7.95 -3.17
C LEU A 73 12.26 -8.17 -4.45
N ALA A 74 12.82 -8.87 -5.45
CA ALA A 74 12.11 -9.21 -6.67
C ALA A 74 10.85 -10.08 -6.40
N ASP A 75 10.94 -11.00 -5.45
CA ASP A 75 9.81 -11.83 -5.02
C ASP A 75 8.67 -10.97 -4.43
N LEU A 76 8.98 -9.94 -3.63
CA LEU A 76 7.96 -9.02 -3.09
C LEU A 76 7.22 -8.27 -4.20
N PHE A 77 7.94 -7.79 -5.23
CA PHE A 77 7.33 -7.14 -6.39
C PHE A 77 6.49 -8.12 -7.21
N THR A 78 6.93 -9.38 -7.34
CA THR A 78 6.17 -10.43 -8.01
C THR A 78 4.82 -10.70 -7.31
N VAL A 79 4.83 -10.77 -5.97
CA VAL A 79 3.60 -10.95 -5.18
C VAL A 79 2.66 -9.74 -5.33
N LEU A 80 3.20 -8.52 -5.29
CA LEU A 80 2.40 -7.29 -5.47
C LEU A 80 1.85 -7.14 -6.89
N GLY A 81 2.62 -7.52 -7.90
CA GLY A 81 2.29 -7.38 -9.32
C GLY A 81 1.24 -8.37 -9.80
N SER A 82 1.15 -9.54 -9.17
CA SER A 82 0.20 -10.57 -9.59
C SER A 82 -0.26 -11.42 -8.41
N PRO A 83 -1.00 -10.83 -7.46
CA PRO A 83 -1.52 -11.54 -6.30
C PRO A 83 -2.63 -12.52 -6.70
N MET A 84 -2.73 -13.63 -5.96
CA MET A 84 -3.91 -14.51 -6.01
C MET A 84 -5.04 -13.97 -5.14
N LEU A 85 -4.68 -13.29 -4.05
CA LEU A 85 -5.59 -12.63 -3.12
C LEU A 85 -4.90 -11.38 -2.59
N SER A 86 -5.66 -10.30 -2.47
CA SER A 86 -5.20 -9.06 -1.86
C SER A 86 -6.28 -8.45 -0.97
N VAL A 87 -5.83 -7.69 0.02
CA VAL A 87 -6.67 -6.84 0.87
C VAL A 87 -6.05 -5.45 0.86
N ASP A 88 -6.77 -4.50 0.28
CA ASP A 88 -6.40 -3.09 0.30
C ASP A 88 -7.09 -2.34 1.44
N ALA A 89 -6.43 -1.29 1.95
CA ALA A 89 -7.00 -0.40 2.94
C ALA A 89 -6.47 1.03 2.77
N LEU A 90 -7.33 2.00 3.11
CA LEU A 90 -6.99 3.41 3.26
C LEU A 90 -7.22 3.80 4.71
N VAL A 91 -6.14 4.12 5.42
CA VAL A 91 -6.22 4.59 6.82
C VAL A 91 -6.17 6.10 6.80
N LEU A 92 -7.30 6.72 7.13
CA LEU A 92 -7.44 8.17 7.17
C LEU A 92 -7.11 8.66 8.58
N GLY A 93 -5.97 9.33 8.71
CA GLY A 93 -5.52 10.00 9.93
C GLY A 93 -4.94 11.38 9.61
N GLU A 94 -4.11 11.92 10.50
CA GLU A 94 -3.36 13.17 10.22
C GLU A 94 -2.46 13.02 8.99
N ALA A 95 -1.81 11.87 8.86
CA ALA A 95 -1.12 11.43 7.65
C ALA A 95 -1.80 10.15 7.14
N PRO A 96 -2.34 10.14 5.91
CA PRO A 96 -3.04 8.97 5.40
C PRO A 96 -2.06 7.87 5.00
N TRP A 97 -2.41 6.61 5.31
CA TRP A 97 -1.68 5.45 4.83
C TRP A 97 -2.48 4.68 3.79
N ARG A 98 -1.79 4.25 2.74
CA ARG A 98 -2.30 3.35 1.70
C ARG A 98 -1.68 1.99 1.96
N LEU A 99 -2.51 0.97 2.09
CA LEU A 99 -2.05 -0.37 2.41
C LEU A 99 -2.52 -1.36 1.36
N LEU A 100 -1.66 -2.31 1.04
CA LEU A 100 -1.99 -3.48 0.25
C LEU A 100 -1.30 -4.69 0.86
N ALA A 101 -2.08 -5.60 1.41
CA ALA A 101 -1.60 -6.93 1.72
C ALA A 101 -1.89 -7.84 0.53
N ALA A 102 -0.90 -8.57 0.05
CA ALA A 102 -0.99 -9.44 -1.12
C ALA A 102 -0.36 -10.80 -0.83
N VAL A 103 -0.94 -11.86 -1.37
CA VAL A 103 -0.38 -13.22 -1.31
C VAL A 103 -0.40 -13.90 -2.67
N ARG A 104 0.60 -14.74 -2.89
CA ARG A 104 0.73 -15.62 -4.04
C ARG A 104 1.44 -16.88 -3.59
N ASP A 105 0.81 -18.04 -3.81
CA ASP A 105 1.30 -19.33 -3.35
C ASP A 105 1.64 -19.32 -1.84
N ALA A 106 2.91 -19.58 -1.48
CA ALA A 106 3.39 -19.58 -0.11
C ALA A 106 3.96 -18.22 0.35
N ALA A 107 4.02 -17.22 -0.54
CA ALA A 107 4.58 -15.91 -0.28
C ALA A 107 3.50 -14.87 -0.02
N GLY A 108 3.81 -13.90 0.83
CA GLY A 108 2.94 -12.78 1.15
C GLY A 108 3.72 -11.53 1.48
N VAL A 109 3.11 -10.37 1.24
CA VAL A 109 3.68 -9.05 1.51
C VAL A 109 2.60 -8.11 2.01
N LEU A 110 2.91 -7.34 3.05
CA LEU A 110 2.19 -6.14 3.45
C LEU A 110 2.98 -4.94 2.93
N ALA A 111 2.38 -4.19 2.02
CA ALA A 111 2.91 -2.95 1.50
C ALA A 111 2.18 -1.77 2.14
N VAL A 112 2.93 -0.83 2.72
CA VAL A 112 2.41 0.37 3.38
C VAL A 112 3.08 1.59 2.76
N LEU A 113 2.29 2.41 2.09
CA LEU A 113 2.73 3.64 1.44
C LEU A 113 2.24 4.84 2.24
N ASP A 114 3.18 5.70 2.62
CA ASP A 114 2.91 7.04 3.15
C ASP A 114 3.39 8.13 2.17
N GLU A 115 3.46 9.38 2.62
CA GLU A 115 3.87 10.52 1.80
C GLU A 115 5.34 10.48 1.33
N ARG A 116 6.18 9.63 1.90
CA ARG A 116 7.62 9.61 1.68
C ARG A 116 8.13 8.26 1.20
N ASP A 117 7.68 7.20 1.86
CA ASP A 117 8.25 5.88 1.77
C ASP A 117 7.15 4.83 1.52
N LEU A 118 7.56 3.76 0.85
CA LEU A 118 6.88 2.48 0.77
C LEU A 118 7.64 1.47 1.63
N VAL A 119 6.95 0.90 2.62
CA VAL A 119 7.45 -0.22 3.41
C VAL A 119 6.87 -1.52 2.85
N LEU A 120 7.73 -2.50 2.58
CA LEU A 120 7.34 -3.85 2.19
C LEU A 120 7.78 -4.82 3.29
N GLU A 121 6.81 -5.45 3.94
CA GLU A 121 7.05 -6.46 4.98
C GLU A 121 6.54 -7.83 4.51
N PRO A 122 7.40 -8.86 4.46
CA PRO A 122 6.93 -10.21 4.22
C PRO A 122 5.91 -10.64 5.27
N VAL A 123 4.83 -11.27 4.83
CA VAL A 123 3.81 -11.85 5.71
C VAL A 123 3.51 -13.28 5.30
N ARG A 124 3.08 -14.09 6.26
CA ARG A 124 2.58 -15.43 5.96
C ARG A 124 1.21 -15.35 5.27
N PRO A 125 0.86 -16.30 4.38
CA PRO A 125 -0.41 -16.28 3.68
C PRO A 125 -1.66 -16.22 4.58
N ASP A 126 -1.62 -16.88 5.73
CA ASP A 126 -2.69 -16.87 6.74
C ASP A 126 -2.74 -15.57 7.58
N GLY A 127 -1.71 -14.73 7.48
CA GLY A 127 -1.55 -13.49 8.23
C GLY A 127 -2.07 -12.23 7.52
N LEU A 128 -2.68 -12.34 6.33
CA LEU A 128 -3.05 -11.22 5.47
C LEU A 128 -3.96 -10.19 6.17
N VAL A 129 -5.14 -10.65 6.63
CA VAL A 129 -6.13 -9.77 7.29
C VAL A 129 -5.60 -9.27 8.65
N PRO A 130 -5.03 -10.11 9.53
CA PRO A 130 -4.42 -9.63 10.76
C PRO A 130 -3.34 -8.57 10.54
N ALA A 131 -2.54 -8.67 9.48
CA ALA A 131 -1.48 -7.71 9.16
C ALA A 131 -2.06 -6.32 8.85
N VAL A 132 -3.13 -6.26 8.05
CA VAL A 132 -3.83 -4.99 7.74
C VAL A 132 -4.52 -4.44 8.98
N VAL A 133 -5.27 -5.26 9.72
CA VAL A 133 -6.03 -4.82 10.90
C VAL A 133 -5.11 -4.27 11.99
N ARG A 134 -3.93 -4.89 12.20
CA ARG A 134 -2.95 -4.41 13.18
C ARG A 134 -2.48 -2.98 12.91
N MET A 135 -2.52 -2.52 11.67
CA MET A 135 -2.16 -1.14 11.31
C MET A 135 -3.16 -0.10 11.83
N LEU A 136 -4.39 -0.51 12.13
CA LEU A 136 -5.41 0.34 12.76
C LEU A 136 -5.18 0.53 14.27
N GLY A 137 -4.26 -0.23 14.86
CA GLY A 137 -4.05 -0.31 16.30
C GLY A 137 -5.13 -1.13 17.01
N GLU A 138 -4.94 -1.34 18.31
CA GLU A 138 -5.96 -1.99 19.14
C GLU A 138 -7.05 -0.98 19.51
N GLN A 139 -8.28 -1.23 19.07
CA GLN A 139 -9.45 -0.43 19.40
C GLN A 139 -10.57 -1.33 19.91
N PRO A 140 -11.31 -0.93 20.95
CA PRO A 140 -12.51 -1.65 21.34
C PRO A 140 -13.58 -1.56 20.23
N PRO A 141 -14.51 -2.52 20.16
CA PRO A 141 -15.67 -2.41 19.29
C PRO A 141 -16.43 -1.10 19.54
N GLY A 142 -16.89 -0.46 18.45
CA GLY A 142 -17.75 0.71 18.54
C GLY A 142 -19.07 0.38 19.26
N PRO A 143 -19.67 1.33 20.00
CA PRO A 143 -20.94 1.11 20.68
C PRO A 143 -22.09 0.98 19.67
N GLY A 144 -23.15 0.26 20.07
CA GLY A 144 -24.41 0.17 19.33
C GLY A 144 -24.70 -1.21 18.75
N ASP A 145 -25.90 -1.36 18.18
CA ASP A 145 -26.37 -2.59 17.56
C ASP A 145 -26.05 -2.62 16.06
N GLN A 146 -25.88 -3.82 15.51
CA GLN A 146 -25.70 -4.01 14.08
C GLN A 146 -26.97 -3.60 13.32
N LEU A 147 -26.84 -2.63 12.41
CA LEU A 147 -27.91 -2.17 11.54
C LEU A 147 -27.60 -2.51 10.08
N ARG A 148 -28.64 -2.84 9.31
CA ARG A 148 -28.56 -3.01 7.85
C ARG A 148 -29.47 -1.99 7.18
N LEU A 149 -28.89 -1.18 6.30
CA LEU A 149 -29.59 -0.14 5.56
C LEU A 149 -29.33 -0.28 4.05
N PRO A 150 -30.27 0.13 3.18
CA PRO A 150 -30.00 0.27 1.77
C PRO A 150 -28.85 1.26 1.54
N ARG A 151 -27.88 0.89 0.69
CA ARG A 151 -26.72 1.74 0.36
C ARG A 151 -27.12 3.16 -0.06
N ALA A 152 -28.17 3.30 -0.85
CA ALA A 152 -28.63 4.58 -1.36
C ALA A 152 -29.13 5.51 -0.23
N ALA A 153 -29.85 4.97 0.74
CA ALA A 153 -30.33 5.73 1.90
C ALA A 153 -29.16 6.16 2.79
N TYR A 154 -28.21 5.25 3.07
CA TYR A 154 -27.01 5.59 3.84
C TYR A 154 -26.16 6.67 3.15
N ALA A 155 -25.93 6.55 1.84
CA ALA A 155 -25.17 7.53 1.07
C ALA A 155 -25.85 8.92 1.09
N ALA A 156 -27.17 8.98 0.86
CA ALA A 156 -27.92 10.23 0.93
C ALA A 156 -27.85 10.88 2.32
N ALA A 157 -27.89 10.07 3.38
CA ALA A 157 -27.75 10.55 4.74
C ALA A 157 -26.34 11.10 5.04
N MET A 158 -25.29 10.40 4.61
CA MET A 158 -23.90 10.87 4.75
C MET A 158 -23.64 12.15 3.95
N ASP A 159 -24.22 12.28 2.76
CA ASP A 159 -24.18 13.49 1.96
C ASP A 159 -24.88 14.66 2.67
N ALA A 160 -26.02 14.41 3.31
CA ALA A 160 -26.73 15.40 4.11
C ALA A 160 -25.92 15.81 5.36
N TYR A 161 -25.28 14.84 6.02
CA TYR A 161 -24.37 15.07 7.14
C TYR A 161 -23.23 16.01 6.75
N ALA A 162 -22.52 15.71 5.66
CA ALA A 162 -21.39 16.50 5.21
C ALA A 162 -21.75 17.95 4.90
N ARG A 163 -22.99 18.22 4.44
CA ARG A 163 -23.47 19.56 4.12
C ARG A 163 -24.02 20.33 5.31
N SER A 164 -24.66 19.65 6.26
CA SER A 164 -25.55 20.32 7.23
C SER A 164 -25.56 19.68 8.63
N GLY A 165 -24.65 18.76 8.91
CA GLY A 165 -24.47 18.16 10.23
C GLY A 165 -25.51 17.08 10.56
N TYR A 166 -25.52 16.70 11.84
CA TYR A 166 -26.20 15.51 12.34
C TYR A 166 -27.74 15.53 12.16
N ASP A 167 -28.41 16.67 12.36
CA ASP A 167 -29.87 16.76 12.18
C ASP A 167 -30.30 16.46 10.72
N ALA A 168 -29.44 16.80 9.74
CA ALA A 168 -29.71 16.52 8.34
C ALA A 168 -29.53 15.03 8.01
N PHE A 169 -28.59 14.36 8.68
CA PHE A 169 -28.40 12.91 8.59
C PHE A 169 -29.65 12.16 9.08
N GLU A 170 -30.14 12.49 10.29
CA GLU A 170 -31.30 11.82 10.86
C GLU A 170 -32.56 12.00 10.00
N ARG A 171 -32.81 13.23 9.51
CA ARG A 171 -33.94 13.49 8.61
C ARG A 171 -33.85 12.69 7.31
N ALA A 172 -32.65 12.54 6.75
CA ALA A 172 -32.46 11.79 5.51
C ALA A 172 -32.67 10.27 5.70
N LEU A 173 -32.43 9.73 6.89
CA LEU A 173 -32.74 8.33 7.22
C LEU A 173 -34.21 8.08 7.56
N GLY A 174 -34.92 9.11 8.04
CA GLY A 174 -36.34 9.02 8.37
C GLY A 174 -37.31 9.28 7.21
N ALA A 175 -36.79 9.66 6.03
CA ALA A 175 -37.55 9.92 4.80
C ALA A 175 -37.70 8.67 3.93
#